data_AF-A0A3D9UJ84-F1
#
_entry.id   AF-A0A3D9UJ84-F1
#
_cell.length_a   1.000
_cell.length_b   1.000
_cell.length_c   1.000
_cell.angle_alpha   90.00
_cell.angle_beta   90.00
_cell.angle_gamma   90.00
#
_symmetry.space_group_name_H-M   'P 1'
#
loop_
_entity.id
_entity.type
_entity.pdbx_description
1 polymer ?
#
loop_
_entity_poly.entity_id
_entity_poly.type
_entity_poly.pdbx_seq_one_letter_code
_entity_poly.pdbx_strand_id
1 'polypeptide(L)' 'MKAQKKHQYILEQAYKVFIKKGYSQVTMTDIITECEISRGGVYRYFQSTKDIFYRACSANELTEIRT' A
#
# COMPACT_ATOMS: atom_id res chain seq x y z
N MET A 1 -9.50 11.69 -7.00
CA MET A 1 -8.19 11.21 -7.53
C MET A 1 -8.40 10.31 -8.74
N LYS A 2 -7.61 10.51 -9.81
CA LYS A 2 -7.50 9.57 -10.93
C LYS A 2 -7.01 8.19 -10.43
N ALA A 3 -7.41 7.10 -11.10
CA ALA A 3 -7.15 5.73 -10.66
C ALA A 3 -5.67 5.43 -10.33
N GLN A 4 -4.75 5.87 -11.20
CA GLN A 4 -3.31 5.69 -10.99
C GLN A 4 -2.80 6.40 -9.73
N LYS A 5 -3.30 7.62 -9.44
CA LYS A 5 -2.96 8.32 -8.20
C LYS A 5 -3.44 7.55 -6.97
N LYS A 6 -4.61 6.90 -7.03
CA LYS A 6 -5.13 6.09 -5.91
C LYS A 6 -4.28 4.84 -5.68
N HIS A 7 -3.93 4.14 -6.77
CA HIS A 7 -3.05 2.98 -6.68
C HIS A 7 -1.73 3.33 -5.98
N GLN A 8 -1.07 4.42 -6.41
CA GLN A 8 0.21 4.84 -5.82
C GLN A 8 0.07 5.30 -4.36
N TYR A 9 -0.97 6.06 -4.05
CA TYR A 9 -1.27 6.47 -2.69
C TYR A 9 -1.47 5.28 -1.73
N ILE A 10 -2.17 4.23 -2.18
CA ILE A 10 -2.34 3.00 -1.38
C ILE A 10 -1.00 2.33 -1.11
N LEU A 11 -0.08 2.26 -2.09
CA LEU A 11 1.25 1.69 -1.89
C LEU A 11 2.07 2.49 -0.87
N GLU A 12 2.04 3.82 -0.96
CA GLU A 12 2.74 4.71 -0.03
C GLU A 12 2.25 4.55 1.41
N GLN A 13 0.92 4.51 1.62
CA GLN A 13 0.37 4.29 2.97
C GLN A 13 0.64 2.87 3.47
N ALA A 14 0.46 1.86 2.62
CA ALA A 14 0.72 0.48 3.00
C ALA A 14 2.20 0.27 3.41
N TYR A 15 3.14 0.91 2.71
CA TYR A 15 4.56 0.87 3.09
C TYR A 15 4.78 1.33 4.54
N LYS A 16 4.18 2.45 4.95
CA LYS A 16 4.26 2.94 6.33
C LYS A 16 3.68 1.94 7.33
N VAL A 17 2.54 1.33 7.00
CA VAL A 17 1.91 0.30 7.85
C VAL A 17 2.83 -0.92 8.00
N PHE A 18 3.47 -1.35 6.92
CA PHE A 18 4.44 -2.46 6.95
C PHE A 18 5.68 -2.15 7.78
N ILE A 19 6.25 -0.95 7.66
CA ILE A 19 7.40 -0.52 8.48
C ILE A 19 7.01 -0.47 9.97
N LYS A 20 5.79 -0.03 10.28
CA LYS A 20 5.31 0.12 11.67
C LYS A 20 4.96 -1.21 12.35
N LYS A 21 4.28 -2.13 11.64
CA LYS A 21 3.73 -3.37 12.23
C LYS A 21 4.54 -4.63 11.89
N GLY A 22 5.39 -4.57 10.86
CA GLY A 22 6.05 -5.74 10.26
C GLY A 22 5.10 -6.55 9.37
N TYR A 23 5.64 -7.12 8.28
CA TYR A 23 4.86 -7.80 7.23
C TYR A 23 3.85 -8.83 7.74
N SER A 24 4.26 -9.71 8.65
CA SER A 24 3.43 -10.81 9.15
C SER A 24 2.22 -10.38 9.97
N GLN A 25 2.22 -9.16 10.52
CA GLN A 25 1.14 -8.65 11.38
C GLN A 25 0.17 -7.71 10.63
N VAL A 26 0.46 -7.38 9.37
CA VAL A 26 -0.39 -6.49 8.59
C VAL A 26 -1.55 -7.24 7.96
N THR A 27 -2.74 -6.69 8.10
CA THR A 27 -3.97 -7.17 7.47
C THR A 27 -4.44 -6.18 6.38
N MET A 28 -5.31 -6.65 5.49
CA MET A 28 -5.98 -5.75 4.54
C MET A 28 -6.77 -4.64 5.25
N THR A 29 -7.36 -4.94 6.41
CA THR A 29 -8.10 -3.96 7.22
C THR A 29 -7.19 -2.83 7.69
N ASP A 30 -5.97 -3.14 8.15
CA ASP A 30 -5.01 -2.10 8.57
C ASP A 30 -4.73 -1.11 7.43
N ILE A 31 -4.47 -1.63 6.22
CA ILE A 31 -4.18 -0.80 5.04
C ILE A 31 -5.41 0.01 4.62
N ILE A 32 -6.60 -0.61 4.62
CA ILE A 32 -7.85 0.06 4.26
C ILE A 32 -8.12 1.23 5.21
N THR A 33 -7.94 1.00 6.52
CA THR A 33 -8.13 2.04 7.54
C THR A 33 -7.13 3.18 7.38
N GLU A 34 -5.85 2.88 7.16
CA GLU A 34 -4.81 3.91 6.95
C GLU A 34 -5.07 4.74 5.69
N CYS A 35 -5.56 4.13 4.61
CA CYS A 35 -5.75 4.83 3.35
C CYS A 35 -6.98 5.75 3.33
N GLU A 36 -7.89 5.64 4.31
CA GLU A 36 -9.20 6.32 4.28
C GLU A 36 -9.97 6.10 2.94
N ILE A 37 -9.75 4.95 2.30
CA ILE A 37 -10.42 4.54 1.07
C ILE A 37 -11.40 3.41 1.41
N SER A 38 -12.56 3.39 0.75
CA SER A 38 -13.52 2.31 0.97
C SER A 38 -12.92 0.94 0.70
N ARG A 39 -13.39 -0.09 1.42
CA ARG A 39 -12.96 -1.48 1.26
C ARG A 39 -12.96 -1.91 -0.22
N GLY A 40 -14.08 -1.75 -0.92
CA GLY A 40 -14.17 -2.06 -2.36
C GLY A 40 -13.27 -1.22 -3.24
N GLY A 41 -12.94 0.00 -2.82
CA GLY A 41 -11.97 0.87 -3.49
C GLY A 41 -10.54 0.34 -3.43
N VAL A 42 -10.10 -0.20 -2.29
CA VAL A 42 -8.78 -0.83 -2.15
C VAL A 42 -8.74 -2.17 -2.87
N TYR A 43 -9.77 -3.01 -2.68
CA TYR A 43 -9.87 -4.31 -3.35
C TYR A 43 -10.00 -4.24 -4.87
N ARG A 44 -10.32 -3.08 -5.45
CA ARG A 44 -10.22 -2.88 -6.90
C ARG A 44 -8.77 -2.93 -7.41
N TYR A 45 -7.79 -2.55 -6.59
CA TYR A 45 -6.38 -2.48 -6.99
C TYR A 45 -5.56 -3.65 -6.46
N PHE A 46 -5.86 -4.15 -5.27
CA PHE A 46 -5.04 -5.15 -4.60
C PHE A 46 -5.89 -6.23 -3.93
N GLN A 47 -5.49 -7.49 -4.10
CA GLN A 47 -6.23 -8.64 -3.58
C GLN A 47 -5.64 -9.20 -2.27
N SER A 48 -4.41 -8.84 -1.92
CA SER A 48 -3.73 -9.37 -0.73
C SER A 48 -2.64 -8.45 -0.21
N THR A 49 -2.30 -8.60 1.07
CA THR A 49 -1.18 -7.89 1.70
C THR A 49 0.16 -8.28 1.08
N LYS A 50 0.31 -9.52 0.59
CA LYS A 50 1.51 -9.99 -0.13
C LYS A 50 1.75 -9.18 -1.42
N ASP A 51 0.71 -9.02 -2.23
CA ASP A 51 0.78 -8.26 -3.49
C ASP A 51 1.11 -6.78 -3.22
N ILE A 52 0.47 -6.19 -2.21
CA ILE A 52 0.74 -4.81 -1.80
C ILE A 52 2.18 -4.66 -1.31
N PHE A 53 2.65 -5.57 -0.45
CA PHE A 53 4.01 -5.52 0.11
C PHE A 53 5.06 -5.53 -0.99
N TYR A 54 4.99 -6.51 -1.90
CA TYR A 54 5.95 -6.63 -3.01
C TYR A 54 6.00 -5.35 -3.86
N ARG A 55 4.83 -4.82 -4.22
CA ARG A 55 4.73 -3.59 -5.02
C ARG A 55 5.15 -2.34 -4.26
N ALA A 56 4.84 -2.26 -2.96
CA ALA A 56 5.19 -1.11 -2.12
C ALA A 56 6.71 -1.02 -1.93
N CYS A 57 7.38 -2.14 -1.69
CA CYS A 57 8.84 -2.21 -1.66
C CYS A 57 9.44 -1.82 -3.01
N SER A 58 8.95 -2.40 -4.11
CA SER A 58 9.46 -2.11 -5.46
C SER A 58 9.25 -0.65 -5.90
N ALA A 59 8.16 -0.03 -5.44
CA ALA A 59 7.85 1.37 -5.73
C ALA A 59 8.75 2.33 -4.94
N ASN A 60 9.14 1.96 -3.71
CA ASN A 60 9.94 2.81 -2.83
C ASN A 60 11.45 2.78 -3.18
N GLU A 61 11.94 1.68 -3.76
CA GLU A 61 13.33 1.58 -4.26
C GLU A 61 13.65 2.63 -5.35
N LEU A 62 12.64 3.09 -6.10
CA LEU A 62 12.81 4.12 -7.13
C LEU A 62 12.93 5.54 -6.57
N THR A 63 12.50 5.79 -5.34
CA THR A 63 12.58 7.10 -4.68
C THR A 63 13.90 7.30 -3.95
N GLU A 64 14.49 6.25 -3.38
CA GLU A 64 15.77 6.35 -2.67
C GLU A 64 16.98 6.49 -3.62
N ILE A 65 16.91 5.98 -4.85
CA ILE A 65 17.97 6.16 -5.86
C ILE A 65 17.96 7.58 -6.49
N ARG A 66 16.89 8.35 -6.29
CA ARG A 66 16.69 9.69 -6.89
C ARG A 66 17.05 10.85 -5.96
N THR A 67 17.65 10.58 -4.81
CA THR A 67 18.21 11.60 -3.90
C THR A 67 19.73 11.49 -3.92
#